data_AF-A0A659XY41-F1
#
_entry.id   AF-A0A659XY41-F1
#
_cell.length_a   1.000
_cell.length_b   1.000
_cell.length_c   1.000
_cell.angle_alpha   90.00
_cell.angle_beta   90.00
_cell.angle_gamma   90.00
#
_symmetry.space_group_name_H-M   'P 1'
#
loop_
_entity.id
_entity.type
_entity.pdbx_description
1 polymer ?
#
loop_
_entity_poly.entity_id
_entity_poly.type
_entity_poly.pdbx_seq_one_letter_code
_entity_poly.pdbx_strand_id
1 'polypeptide(L)'
;AYKITQGLLQEFGPRRVVDTPITEHGFAGVGVGAAMAGLKPIVEFMTFNFAMQAIDQIINSAAKTLYMSGGQMGAPIVFRGPNGAAARVAAQHSQCYAAWY
;
A
#
# COMPACT_ATOMS: atom_id res chain seq x y z
N ALA A 1 9.52 -12.95 7.87
CA ALA A 1 8.05 -12.88 7.89
C ALA A 1 7.45 -13.40 6.58
N TYR A 2 7.73 -12.83 5.41
CA TYR A 2 7.32 -13.46 4.13
C TYR A 2 8.38 -13.46 3.01
N LYS A 3 9.49 -12.73 3.16
CA LYS A 3 10.62 -12.68 2.19
C LYS A 3 10.21 -12.30 0.75
N ILE A 4 9.05 -11.66 0.58
CA ILE A 4 8.44 -11.34 -0.72
C ILE A 4 9.18 -10.26 -1.52
N THR A 5 10.09 -9.53 -0.88
CA THR A 5 10.97 -8.53 -1.52
C THR A 5 12.45 -8.88 -1.39
N GLN A 6 12.78 -10.10 -0.97
CA GLN A 6 14.17 -10.53 -0.82
C GLN A 6 14.92 -10.44 -2.16
N GLY A 7 16.10 -9.80 -2.15
CA GLY A 7 16.93 -9.62 -3.35
C GLY A 7 16.57 -8.40 -4.20
N LEU A 8 15.36 -7.84 -4.07
CA LEU A 8 14.91 -6.73 -4.92
C LEU A 8 15.72 -5.46 -4.70
N LEU A 9 16.15 -5.18 -3.46
CA LEU A 9 16.98 -4.02 -3.17
C LEU A 9 18.35 -4.12 -3.86
N GLN A 10 18.94 -5.32 -3.86
CA GLN A 10 20.22 -5.58 -4.51
C GLN A 10 20.10 -5.50 -6.04
N GLU A 11 19.00 -6.00 -6.60
CA GLU A 11 18.75 -6.02 -8.04
C GLU A 11 18.37 -4.65 -8.61
N PHE A 12 17.46 -3.92 -7.94
CA PHE A 12 16.86 -2.68 -8.46
C PHE A 12 17.37 -1.40 -7.80
N GLY A 13 18.10 -1.52 -6.69
CA GLY A 13 18.73 -0.42 -5.99
C GLY A 13 17.79 0.42 -5.10
N PRO A 14 18.39 1.29 -4.27
CA PRO A 14 17.68 2.06 -3.22
C PRO A 14 16.76 3.16 -3.76
N ARG A 15 16.76 3.43 -5.08
CA ARG A 15 15.79 4.36 -5.69
C ARG A 15 14.47 3.69 -6.06
N ARG A 16 14.43 2.36 -6.05
CA ARG A 16 13.28 1.55 -6.49
C ARG A 16 12.66 0.74 -5.35
N VAL A 17 13.48 0.35 -4.38
CA VAL A 17 13.08 -0.35 -3.17
C VAL A 17 13.47 0.52 -1.99
N VAL A 18 12.48 1.05 -1.28
CA VAL A 18 12.67 2.09 -0.27
C VAL A 18 11.95 1.67 1.00
N ASP A 19 12.69 1.63 2.11
CA ASP A 19 12.11 1.45 3.44
C ASP A 19 11.48 2.76 3.93
N THR A 20 10.37 2.65 4.64
CA THR A 20 9.59 3.80 5.11
C THR A 20 9.60 3.88 6.64
N PRO A 21 9.39 5.07 7.23
CA PRO A 21 9.04 5.16 8.65
C PRO A 21 7.78 4.34 8.95
N ILE A 22 7.64 3.86 10.18
CA ILE A 22 6.49 3.06 10.63
C ILE A 22 5.26 3.97 10.78
N THR A 23 4.60 4.22 9.65
CA THR A 23 3.35 4.98 9.56
C THR A 23 2.63 4.64 8.26
N GLU A 24 1.58 3.83 8.36
CA GLU A 24 0.78 3.40 7.23
C GLU A 24 0.16 4.55 6.46
N HIS A 25 -0.38 5.54 7.17
CA HIS A 25 -0.95 6.73 6.56
C HIS A 25 0.11 7.51 5.77
N GLY A 26 1.31 7.69 6.35
CA GLY A 26 2.39 8.44 5.74
C GLY A 26 2.91 7.80 4.46
N PHE A 27 3.29 6.52 4.51
CA PHE A 27 3.83 5.88 3.31
C PHE A 27 2.76 5.63 2.23
N ALA A 28 1.51 5.41 2.61
CA ALA A 28 0.42 5.31 1.64
C ALA A 28 0.21 6.65 0.92
N GLY A 29 0.23 7.78 1.64
CA GLY A 29 0.11 9.10 1.05
C GLY A 29 1.28 9.44 0.11
N VAL A 30 2.51 9.09 0.49
CA VAL A 30 3.68 9.22 -0.40
C VAL A 30 3.49 8.36 -1.67
N GLY A 31 3.00 7.13 -1.51
CA GLY A 31 2.68 6.26 -2.65
C GLY A 31 1.62 6.86 -3.56
N VAL A 32 0.51 7.36 -3.02
CA VAL A 32 -0.55 8.00 -3.81
C VAL A 32 -0.01 9.23 -4.56
N GLY A 33 0.75 10.09 -3.87
CA GLY A 33 1.40 11.26 -4.51
C GLY A 33 2.38 10.86 -5.62
N ALA A 34 3.17 9.81 -5.41
CA ALA A 34 4.06 9.27 -6.44
C ALA A 34 3.28 8.74 -7.66
N ALA A 35 2.12 8.10 -7.43
CA ALA A 35 1.25 7.63 -8.50
C ALA A 35 0.67 8.80 -9.31
N MET A 36 0.21 9.86 -8.63
CA MET A 36 -0.27 11.10 -9.27
C MET A 36 0.85 11.80 -10.08
N ALA A 37 2.10 11.69 -9.62
CA ALA A 37 3.28 12.19 -10.33
C ALA A 37 3.73 11.30 -11.51
N GLY A 38 2.97 10.23 -11.84
CA GLY A 38 3.21 9.37 -13.00
C GLY A 38 4.07 8.14 -12.73
N LEU A 39 4.47 7.88 -11.49
CA LEU A 39 5.12 6.61 -11.12
C LEU A 39 4.09 5.48 -10.96
N LYS A 40 4.57 4.24 -10.83
CA LYS A 40 3.76 3.04 -10.61
C LYS A 40 4.14 2.38 -9.27
N PRO A 41 3.82 3.01 -8.14
CA PRO A 41 4.23 2.51 -6.83
C PRO A 41 3.52 1.21 -6.46
N ILE A 42 4.27 0.35 -5.77
CA ILE A 42 3.77 -0.83 -5.09
C ILE A 42 4.00 -0.60 -3.60
N VAL A 43 2.93 -0.30 -2.88
CA VAL A 43 2.96 -0.01 -1.44
C VAL A 43 2.65 -1.29 -0.67
N GLU A 44 3.55 -1.68 0.23
CA GLU A 44 3.42 -2.87 1.05
C GLU A 44 3.04 -2.51 2.49
N PHE A 45 1.94 -3.08 2.96
CA PHE A 45 1.59 -3.14 4.38
C PHE A 45 2.17 -4.43 4.97
N MET A 46 2.78 -4.33 6.15
CA MET A 46 3.30 -5.50 6.89
C MET A 46 2.23 -6.58 7.08
N THR A 47 1.00 -6.14 7.36
CA THR A 47 -0.24 -6.90 7.27
C THR A 47 -1.32 -5.98 6.76
N PHE A 48 -2.23 -6.50 5.93
CA PHE A 48 -3.36 -5.71 5.43
C PHE A 48 -4.33 -5.28 6.53
N ASN A 49 -4.18 -5.84 7.74
CA ASN A 49 -4.91 -5.38 8.92
C ASN A 49 -4.59 -3.90 9.23
N PHE A 50 -3.35 -3.48 8.99
CA PHE A 50 -2.93 -2.10 9.22
C PHE A 50 -3.26 -1.16 8.05
N ALA A 51 -3.75 -1.66 6.92
CA ALA A 51 -4.26 -0.82 5.84
C ALA A 51 -5.38 0.12 6.32
N MET A 52 -6.12 -0.27 7.38
CA MET A 52 -7.12 0.58 8.05
C MET A 52 -6.55 1.93 8.50
N GLN A 53 -5.28 2.00 8.93
CA GLN A 53 -4.63 3.25 9.31
C GLN A 53 -4.44 4.20 8.12
N ALA A 54 -4.46 3.66 6.89
CA ALA A 54 -4.30 4.38 5.63
C ALA A 54 -5.57 4.41 4.77
N ILE A 55 -6.74 4.06 5.34
CA ILE A 55 -7.98 3.89 4.57
C ILE A 55 -8.37 5.14 3.77
N ASP A 56 -8.10 6.32 4.32
CA ASP A 56 -8.37 7.60 3.65
C ASP A 56 -7.53 7.78 2.37
N GLN A 57 -6.24 7.41 2.42
CA GLN A 57 -5.38 7.43 1.24
C GLN A 57 -5.83 6.43 0.18
N ILE A 58 -6.29 5.25 0.59
CA ILE A 58 -6.76 4.21 -0.33
C ILE A 58 -8.09 4.63 -0.99
N ILE A 59 -9.08 5.01 -0.19
CA ILE A 59 -10.46 5.22 -0.65
C ILE A 59 -10.71 6.65 -1.13
N ASN A 60 -10.38 7.65 -0.31
CA ASN A 60 -10.73 9.04 -0.65
C ASN A 60 -9.73 9.67 -1.62
N SER A 61 -8.47 9.26 -1.56
CA SER A 61 -7.43 9.76 -2.45
C SER A 61 -7.28 8.87 -3.69
N ALA A 62 -6.63 7.70 -3.58
CA ALA A 62 -6.27 6.89 -4.75
C ALA A 62 -7.47 6.46 -5.60
N ALA A 63 -8.51 5.86 -4.99
CA ALA A 63 -9.64 5.30 -5.73
C ALA A 63 -10.52 6.36 -6.42
N LYS A 64 -10.63 7.57 -5.84
CA LYS A 64 -11.53 8.63 -6.36
C LYS A 64 -10.84 9.63 -7.28
N THR A 65 -9.51 9.69 -7.28
CA THR A 65 -8.74 10.72 -8.03
C THR A 65 -9.12 10.80 -9.51
N LEU A 66 -9.30 9.65 -10.17
CA LEU A 66 -9.65 9.64 -11.60
C LEU A 66 -11.01 10.29 -11.86
N TYR A 67 -12.00 9.99 -11.02
CA TYR A 67 -13.32 10.59 -11.12
C TYR A 67 -13.31 12.07 -10.75
N MET A 68 -12.68 12.42 -9.62
CA MET A 68 -12.63 13.79 -9.10
C MET A 68 -11.88 14.77 -10.01
N SER A 69 -10.91 14.27 -10.77
CA SER A 69 -10.17 15.07 -11.75
C SER A 69 -10.83 15.15 -13.12
N GLY A 70 -12.01 14.54 -13.31
CA GLY A 70 -12.64 14.44 -14.63
C GLY A 70 -11.77 13.69 -15.66
N GLY A 71 -10.99 12.70 -15.20
CA GLY A 71 -10.08 11.93 -16.03
C GLY A 71 -8.72 12.58 -16.31
N GLN A 72 -8.46 13.79 -15.80
CA GLN A 72 -7.19 14.50 -16.04
C GLN A 72 -6.01 13.92 -15.26
N MET A 73 -6.28 13.26 -14.13
CA MET A 73 -5.27 12.70 -13.24
C MET A 73 -5.71 11.33 -12.73
N GLY A 74 -4.82 10.35 -12.77
CA GLY A 74 -5.03 9.03 -12.17
C GLY A 74 -4.11 8.80 -10.98
N ALA A 75 -4.34 7.70 -10.26
CA ALA A 75 -3.44 7.20 -9.23
C ALA A 75 -3.16 5.70 -9.49
N PRO A 76 -2.35 5.35 -10.50
CA PRO A 76 -1.99 3.96 -10.80
C PRO A 76 -1.08 3.38 -9.70
N ILE A 77 -1.68 2.74 -8.70
CA ILE A 77 -1.00 2.22 -7.50
C ILE A 77 -1.47 0.80 -7.15
N VAL A 78 -0.57 0.00 -6.58
CA VAL A 78 -0.90 -1.29 -5.99
C VAL A 78 -0.66 -1.23 -4.49
N PHE A 79 -1.69 -1.49 -3.69
CA PHE A 79 -1.57 -1.76 -2.27
C PHE A 79 -1.53 -3.27 -2.04
N ARG A 80 -0.52 -3.76 -1.31
CA ARG A 80 -0.36 -5.20 -1.04
C ARG A 80 -0.03 -5.47 0.41
N GLY A 81 -0.36 -6.67 0.87
CA GLY A 81 -0.01 -7.17 2.20
C GLY A 81 -0.73 -8.49 2.48
N PRO A 82 -0.25 -9.31 3.44
CA PRO A 82 -0.95 -10.52 3.83
C PRO A 82 -2.31 -10.17 4.45
N ASN A 83 -3.36 -10.91 4.06
CA ASN A 83 -4.74 -10.67 4.46
C ASN A 83 -5.42 -12.00 4.82
N GLY A 84 -6.27 -12.00 5.85
CA GLY A 84 -6.93 -13.20 6.35
C GLY A 84 -6.14 -13.96 7.42
N ALA A 85 -6.66 -15.12 7.81
CA ALA A 85 -6.11 -15.91 8.92
C ALA A 85 -4.75 -16.53 8.58
N ALA A 86 -3.82 -16.46 9.54
CA ALA A 86 -2.55 -17.18 9.50
C ALA A 86 -2.28 -17.87 10.85
N ALA A 87 -1.41 -18.88 10.84
CA ALA A 87 -1.12 -19.64 12.04
C ALA A 87 -0.39 -18.79 13.09
N ARG A 88 -0.94 -18.73 14.31
CA ARG A 88 -0.30 -18.15 15.52
C ARG A 88 -0.01 -16.64 15.44
N VAL A 89 -0.82 -15.86 14.72
CA VAL A 89 -0.62 -14.40 14.57
C VAL A 89 -1.62 -13.53 15.34
N ALA A 90 -2.53 -14.16 16.10
CA ALA A 90 -3.52 -13.50 16.98
C ALA A 90 -4.48 -12.53 16.25
N ALA A 91 -5.27 -11.78 17.02
CA ALA A 91 -6.42 -11.04 16.52
C ALA A 91 -6.07 -9.91 15.53
N GLN A 92 -4.95 -9.22 15.72
CA GLN A 92 -4.53 -8.05 14.91
C GLN A 92 -3.89 -8.42 13.55
N HIS A 93 -3.73 -9.72 13.25
CA HIS A 93 -3.12 -10.19 12.00
C HIS A 93 -3.96 -11.26 11.30
N SER A 94 -5.22 -11.44 11.70
CA SER A 94 -6.09 -12.53 11.20
C SER A 94 -7.35 -12.04 10.50
N GLN A 95 -7.56 -10.73 10.40
CA GLN A 95 -8.76 -10.17 9.79
C GLN A 95 -8.66 -10.27 8.26
N CYS A 96 -9.81 -10.51 7.62
CA CYS A 96 -9.94 -10.42 6.17
C CYS A 96 -10.64 -9.10 5.83
N TYR A 97 -9.87 -8.14 5.31
CA TYR A 97 -10.37 -6.81 4.95
C TYR A 97 -10.95 -6.70 3.54
N ALA A 98 -11.12 -7.81 2.82
CA ALA A 98 -11.62 -7.78 1.45
C ALA A 98 -13.04 -7.20 1.33
N ALA A 99 -13.86 -7.28 2.37
CA ALA A 99 -15.21 -6.69 2.36
C ALA A 99 -15.24 -5.17 2.66
N TRP A 100 -14.11 -4.59 3.07
CA TRP A 100 -14.01 -3.16 3.42
C TRP A 100 -13.51 -2.29 2.26
N TYR A 101 -12.89 -2.89 1.24
CA TYR A 101 -12.28 -2.22 0.09
C TYR A 101 -12.94 -2.70 -1.21
#